data_AF-N0B1B4-F1
#
_entry.id   AF-N0B1B4-F1
#
_cell.length_a   1.000
_cell.length_b   1.000
_cell.length_c   1.000
_cell.angle_alpha   90.00
_cell.angle_beta   90.00
_cell.angle_gamma   90.00
#
_symmetry.space_group_name_H-M   'P 1'
#
loop_
_entity.id
_entity.type
_entity.pdbx_description
1 polymer ?
#
loop_
_entity_poly.entity_id
_entity_poly.type
_entity_poly.pdbx_seq_one_letter_code
_entity_poly.pdbx_strand_id
1 'polypeptide(L)'
;MNKVVLMLIMVFFLTAGNTSAAKVTAVGGGRYEVKDQATKMFIYDTMQVWMRHSLDDYYHNKYHADSISWGELKPEGIHVWIKQFEPTENISTYTHLIKISLQYDKLIINDKKEIKTKDTFTYAVNADLLSLCPESGKSEKEFKLINSYHKVRP
;
A
#
# COMPACT_ATOMS: atom_id res chain seq x y z
N MET A 1 51.35 -16.92 2.33
CA MET A 1 49.87 -16.88 2.17
C MET A 1 49.51 -15.62 1.42
N ASN A 2 49.14 -15.75 0.14
CA ASN A 2 48.87 -14.62 -0.74
C ASN A 2 47.56 -13.92 -0.35
N LYS A 3 47.63 -12.58 -0.16
CA LYS A 3 46.49 -11.68 0.10
C LYS A 3 45.36 -11.80 -0.93
N VAL A 4 45.66 -12.38 -2.09
CA VAL A 4 44.71 -12.63 -3.20
C VAL A 4 43.66 -13.70 -2.86
N VAL A 5 44.00 -14.69 -2.02
CA VAL A 5 43.07 -15.79 -1.69
C VAL A 5 42.01 -15.36 -0.67
N LEU A 6 42.32 -14.41 0.22
CA LEU A 6 41.35 -13.89 1.19
C LEU A 6 40.31 -12.95 0.57
N MET A 7 40.65 -12.31 -0.56
CA MET A 7 39.78 -11.36 -1.24
C MET A 7 38.68 -12.05 -2.08
N LEU A 8 38.87 -13.33 -2.43
CA LEU A 8 37.91 -14.13 -3.20
C LEU A 8 36.78 -14.73 -2.36
N ILE A 9 36.95 -14.82 -1.04
CA ILE A 9 35.92 -15.36 -0.12
C ILE A 9 34.92 -14.27 0.30
N MET A 10 35.32 -12.99 0.26
CA MET A 10 34.42 -11.87 0.59
C MET A 10 33.43 -11.51 -0.53
N VAL A 11 33.66 -11.97 -1.77
CA VAL A 11 32.76 -11.70 -2.90
C VAL A 11 31.57 -12.69 -2.93
N PHE A 12 31.63 -13.79 -2.16
CA PHE A 12 30.57 -14.80 -2.14
C PHE A 12 29.45 -14.56 -1.09
N PHE A 13 29.53 -13.49 -0.28
CA PHE A 13 28.52 -13.17 0.73
C PHE A 13 27.59 -12.00 0.37
N LEU A 14 27.57 -11.55 -0.89
CA LEU A 14 26.67 -10.49 -1.38
C LEU A 14 25.63 -11.01 -2.39
N THR A 15 25.29 -12.29 -2.32
CA THR A 15 24.22 -12.91 -3.14
C THR A 15 22.99 -13.30 -2.32
N ALA A 16 22.71 -12.58 -1.22
CA ALA A 16 21.45 -12.70 -0.51
C ALA A 16 20.81 -11.31 -0.38
N GLY A 17 19.63 -11.16 -0.98
CA GLY A 17 18.71 -10.07 -0.64
C GLY A 17 18.72 -8.87 -1.58
N ASN A 18 18.57 -9.08 -2.88
CA ASN A 18 17.79 -8.15 -3.69
C ASN A 18 16.95 -8.99 -4.64
N THR A 19 15.86 -9.56 -4.11
CA THR A 19 14.72 -9.97 -4.92
C THR A 19 14.28 -8.71 -5.66
N SER A 20 14.80 -8.59 -6.89
CA SER A 20 14.33 -7.70 -7.93
C SER A 20 12.83 -7.54 -7.77
N ALA A 21 12.40 -6.31 -7.49
CA ALA A 21 11.01 -5.95 -7.58
C ALA A 21 10.59 -6.29 -9.01
N ALA A 22 9.97 -7.45 -9.20
CA ALA A 22 9.30 -7.80 -10.43
C ALA A 22 8.39 -6.62 -10.74
N LYS A 23 8.76 -5.90 -11.80
CA LYS A 23 8.09 -4.72 -12.27
C LYS A 23 6.73 -5.22 -12.72
N VAL A 24 5.73 -5.17 -11.84
CA VAL A 24 4.35 -5.50 -12.19
C VAL A 24 3.91 -4.43 -13.17
N THR A 25 4.17 -4.68 -14.45
CA THR A 25 3.84 -3.77 -15.53
C THR A 25 2.34 -3.83 -15.74
N ALA A 26 1.64 -2.83 -15.20
CA ALA A 26 0.22 -2.63 -15.42
C ALA A 26 -0.04 -2.16 -16.87
N VAL A 27 0.03 -3.08 -17.84
CA VAL A 27 -0.36 -2.84 -19.24
C VAL A 27 -1.74 -3.48 -19.47
N GLY A 28 -2.63 -2.79 -20.19
CA GLY A 28 -3.99 -3.27 -20.54
C GLY A 28 -5.12 -2.73 -19.66
N GLY A 29 -6.06 -1.94 -20.22
CA GLY A 29 -7.27 -1.43 -19.54
C GLY A 29 -7.08 -0.14 -18.72
N GLY A 30 -8.05 0.78 -18.83
CA GLY A 30 -8.11 2.01 -18.04
C GLY A 30 -8.29 1.70 -16.55
N ARG A 31 -7.81 2.58 -15.65
CA ARG A 31 -8.17 2.49 -14.22
C ARG A 31 -9.64 2.88 -14.09
N TYR A 32 -10.47 1.98 -13.57
CA TYR A 32 -11.88 2.28 -13.31
C TYR A 32 -12.04 2.77 -11.88
N GLU A 33 -12.65 3.93 -11.70
CA GLU A 33 -13.04 4.42 -10.38
C GLU A 33 -14.26 3.64 -9.89
N VAL A 34 -14.19 3.09 -8.68
CA VAL A 34 -15.30 2.39 -8.05
C VAL A 34 -16.28 3.42 -7.50
N LYS A 35 -17.41 3.59 -8.19
CA LYS A 35 -18.46 4.56 -7.83
C LYS A 35 -19.48 4.01 -6.85
N ASP A 36 -19.73 2.70 -6.88
CA ASP A 36 -20.63 2.04 -5.93
C ASP A 36 -20.10 2.16 -4.50
N GLN A 37 -20.93 2.69 -3.59
CA GLN A 37 -20.49 3.01 -2.24
C GLN A 37 -20.19 1.75 -1.42
N ALA A 38 -21.00 0.70 -1.52
CA ALA A 38 -20.81 -0.53 -0.76
C ALA A 38 -19.49 -1.22 -1.17
N THR A 39 -19.25 -1.35 -2.47
CA THR A 39 -18.01 -1.92 -3.02
C THR A 39 -16.80 -1.10 -2.63
N LYS A 40 -16.90 0.24 -2.71
CA LYS A 40 -15.83 1.15 -2.30
C LYS A 40 -15.48 1.00 -0.82
N MET A 41 -16.48 0.97 0.06
CA MET A 41 -16.26 0.81 1.50
C MET A 41 -15.71 -0.57 1.82
N PHE A 42 -16.21 -1.63 1.17
CA PHE A 42 -15.69 -2.98 1.34
C PHE A 42 -14.19 -3.09 1.00
N ILE A 43 -13.76 -2.51 -0.13
CA ILE A 43 -12.34 -2.48 -0.50
C ILE A 43 -11.54 -1.65 0.51
N TYR A 44 -12.04 -0.49 0.93
CA TYR A 44 -11.40 0.34 1.93
C TYR A 44 -11.22 -0.41 3.25
N ASP A 45 -12.29 -0.98 3.80
CA ASP A 45 -12.30 -1.70 5.07
C ASP A 45 -11.40 -2.93 5.05
N THR A 46 -11.35 -3.63 3.90
CA THR A 46 -10.42 -4.75 3.70
C THR A 46 -8.98 -4.28 3.83
N MET A 47 -8.64 -3.10 3.30
CA MET A 47 -7.27 -2.59 3.24
C MET A 47 -6.89 -1.64 4.40
N GLN A 48 -7.84 -1.24 5.24
CA GLN A 48 -7.70 -0.09 6.13
C GLN A 48 -6.60 -0.27 7.18
N VAL A 49 -6.40 -1.49 7.68
CA VAL A 49 -5.44 -1.76 8.76
C VAL A 49 -4.02 -1.42 8.31
N TRP A 50 -3.64 -1.87 7.12
CA TRP A 50 -2.30 -1.60 6.55
C TRP A 50 -2.14 -0.15 6.14
N MET A 51 -3.19 0.48 5.61
CA MET A 51 -3.15 1.92 5.30
C MET A 51 -3.00 2.75 6.56
N ARG A 52 -3.72 2.44 7.65
CA ARG A 52 -3.64 3.16 8.92
C ARG A 52 -2.23 3.06 9.50
N HIS A 53 -1.65 1.86 9.56
CA HIS A 53 -0.28 1.68 10.04
C HIS A 53 0.72 2.52 9.22
N SER A 54 0.64 2.48 7.89
CA SER A 54 1.53 3.26 7.03
C SER A 54 1.35 4.79 7.20
N LEU A 55 0.12 5.25 7.44
CA LEU A 55 -0.15 6.66 7.73
C LEU A 55 0.45 7.06 9.08
N ASP A 56 0.23 6.24 10.09
CA ASP A 56 0.66 6.53 11.45
C ASP A 56 2.18 6.65 11.52
N ASP A 57 2.90 5.69 10.95
CA ASP A 57 4.36 5.73 10.83
C ASP A 57 4.84 6.99 10.09
N TYR A 58 4.22 7.32 8.95
CA TYR A 58 4.63 8.45 8.14
C TYR A 58 4.47 9.78 8.91
N TYR A 59 3.32 9.99 9.54
CA TYR A 59 3.01 11.25 10.21
C TYR A 59 3.73 11.40 11.56
N HIS A 60 3.94 10.31 12.31
CA HIS A 60 4.83 10.33 13.46
C HIS A 60 6.25 10.75 13.07
N ASN A 61 6.82 10.11 12.05
CA ASN A 61 8.19 10.40 11.61
C ASN A 61 8.35 11.81 11.03
N LYS A 62 7.41 12.23 10.18
CA LYS A 62 7.48 13.55 9.51
C LYS A 62 7.44 14.72 10.48
N TYR A 63 6.69 14.58 11.57
CA TYR A 63 6.46 15.66 12.52
C TYR A 63 7.16 15.47 13.85
N HIS A 64 7.92 14.37 14.02
CA HIS A 64 8.48 13.97 15.31
C HIS A 64 7.41 14.01 16.40
N ALA A 65 6.25 13.43 16.10
CA ALA A 65 5.08 13.50 16.96
C ALA A 65 5.14 12.43 18.06
N ASP A 66 4.77 12.80 19.28
CA ASP A 66 4.54 11.88 20.39
C ASP A 66 3.14 11.26 20.29
N SER A 67 2.17 12.02 19.75
CA SER A 67 0.81 11.55 19.50
C SER A 67 0.29 12.04 18.15
N ILE A 68 -0.51 11.18 17.51
CA ILE A 68 -1.32 11.54 16.36
C ILE A 68 -2.75 11.06 16.61
N SER A 69 -3.72 11.85 16.19
CA SER A 69 -5.14 11.49 16.24
C SER A 69 -5.81 11.86 14.92
N TRP A 70 -6.65 10.97 14.42
CA TRP A 70 -7.34 11.16 13.16
C TRP A 70 -8.78 11.60 13.41
N GLY A 71 -9.23 12.61 12.68
CA GLY A 71 -10.65 12.91 12.56
C GLY A 71 -11.38 11.83 11.77
N GLU A 72 -12.71 11.93 11.77
CA GLU A 72 -13.56 11.04 10.99
C GLU A 72 -13.24 11.12 9.49
N LEU A 73 -13.06 9.96 8.86
CA LEU A 73 -12.90 9.86 7.41
C LEU A 73 -14.27 9.73 6.76
N LYS A 74 -14.72 10.79 6.09
CA LYS A 74 -16.00 10.78 5.39
C LYS A 74 -15.95 9.90 4.13
N PRO A 75 -17.05 9.21 3.76
CA PRO A 75 -17.10 8.38 2.56
C PRO A 75 -16.74 9.12 1.25
N GLU A 76 -17.01 10.42 1.17
CA GLU A 76 -16.66 11.27 0.02
C GLU A 76 -15.15 11.54 -0.08
N GLY A 77 -14.43 11.43 1.03
CA GLY A 77 -12.97 11.54 1.10
C GLY A 77 -12.23 10.28 0.67
N ILE A 78 -12.97 9.17 0.43
CA ILE A 78 -12.43 7.89 -0.02
C ILE A 78 -12.65 7.75 -1.53
N HIS A 79 -11.57 7.52 -2.27
CA HIS A 79 -11.63 7.20 -3.69
C HIS A 79 -10.85 5.93 -3.98
N VAL A 80 -11.46 5.01 -4.71
CA VAL A 80 -10.86 3.72 -5.05
C VAL A 80 -10.84 3.56 -6.56
N TRP A 81 -9.70 3.14 -7.10
CA TRP A 81 -9.58 2.71 -8.49
C TRP A 81 -9.08 1.28 -8.51
N ILE A 82 -9.69 0.45 -9.36
CA ILE A 82 -9.28 -0.93 -9.57
C ILE A 82 -8.93 -1.15 -11.04
N LYS A 83 -7.92 -1.98 -11.27
CA LYS A 83 -7.50 -2.43 -12.59
C LYS A 83 -7.08 -3.89 -12.48
N GLN A 84 -7.66 -4.76 -13.28
CA GLN A 84 -7.20 -6.14 -13.40
C GLN A 84 -5.90 -6.19 -14.21
N PHE A 85 -4.97 -7.07 -13.85
CA PHE A 85 -3.82 -7.37 -14.70
C PHE A 85 -4.23 -8.29 -15.85
N GLU A 86 -3.56 -8.18 -17.00
CA GLU A 86 -3.73 -9.16 -18.06
C GLU A 86 -3.33 -10.55 -17.56
N PRO A 87 -4.06 -11.61 -17.95
CA PRO A 87 -3.66 -12.97 -17.65
C PRO A 87 -2.27 -13.24 -18.23
N THR A 88 -1.30 -13.54 -17.39
CA THR A 88 0.01 -14.04 -17.81
C THR A 88 0.00 -15.57 -17.79
N GLU A 89 0.81 -16.23 -18.65
CA GLU A 89 0.93 -17.70 -18.66
C GLU A 89 1.40 -18.27 -17.30
N ASN A 90 2.08 -17.45 -16.49
CA ASN A 90 2.35 -17.74 -15.09
C ASN A 90 1.20 -17.23 -14.20
N ILE A 91 0.76 -18.07 -13.27
CA ILE A 91 -0.16 -17.67 -12.19
C ILE A 91 0.51 -16.52 -11.42
N SER A 92 0.09 -15.29 -11.69
CA SER A 92 0.58 -14.13 -10.97
C SER A 92 0.00 -14.17 -9.56
N THR A 93 0.86 -14.07 -8.55
CA THR A 93 0.46 -13.93 -7.14
C THR A 93 -0.49 -12.77 -6.90
N TYR A 94 -0.47 -11.76 -7.78
CA TYR A 94 -1.38 -10.61 -7.74
C TYR A 94 -2.17 -10.51 -9.04
N THR A 95 -3.47 -10.30 -8.94
CA THR A 95 -4.39 -10.27 -10.08
C THR A 95 -4.94 -8.87 -10.35
N HIS A 96 -4.86 -7.96 -9.38
CA HIS A 96 -5.39 -6.60 -9.49
C HIS A 96 -4.41 -5.55 -8.98
N LEU A 97 -4.49 -4.34 -9.53
CA LEU A 97 -3.94 -3.13 -8.99
C LEU A 97 -5.07 -2.29 -8.38
N ILE A 98 -4.97 -1.99 -7.09
CA ILE A 98 -5.90 -1.13 -6.38
C ILE A 98 -5.17 0.15 -5.98
N LYS A 99 -5.73 1.29 -6.37
CA LYS A 99 -5.31 2.61 -5.88
C LYS A 99 -6.38 3.14 -4.94
N ILE A 100 -5.99 3.56 -3.75
CA ILE A 100 -6.90 4.15 -2.75
C ILE A 100 -6.37 5.55 -2.42
N SER A 101 -7.21 6.58 -2.51
CA SER A 101 -6.91 7.91 -2.01
C SER A 101 -7.82 8.26 -0.85
N LEU A 102 -7.23 8.69 0.24
CA LEU A 102 -7.90 9.09 1.47
C LEU A 102 -7.70 10.58 1.69
N GLN A 103 -8.78 11.30 1.99
CA GLN A 103 -8.76 12.72 2.30
C GLN A 103 -9.25 12.93 3.72
N TYR A 104 -8.34 13.21 4.63
CA TYR A 104 -8.71 13.56 6.00
C TYR A 104 -8.86 15.08 6.12
N ASP A 105 -10.02 15.50 6.62
CA ASP A 105 -10.29 16.90 6.96
C ASP A 105 -9.53 17.34 8.23
N LYS A 106 -9.11 16.37 9.06
CA LYS A 106 -8.41 16.62 10.30
C LYS A 106 -7.46 15.47 10.66
N LEU A 107 -6.18 15.80 10.80
CA LEU A 107 -5.15 15.03 11.50
C LEU A 107 -4.58 15.96 12.57
N ILE A 108 -4.65 15.51 13.83
CA ILE A 108 -4.19 16.25 15.01
C ILE A 108 -2.83 15.69 15.41
N ILE A 109 -1.84 16.56 15.59
CA ILE A 109 -0.46 16.22 15.94
C ILE A 109 -0.16 16.84 17.31
N ASN A 110 0.26 15.99 18.26
CA ASN A 110 0.58 16.37 19.64
C ASN A 110 -0.52 17.23 20.31
N ASP A 111 -1.80 16.95 19.98
CA ASP A 111 -2.98 17.68 20.45
C ASP A 111 -2.97 19.20 20.21
N LYS A 112 -2.12 19.68 19.31
CA LYS A 112 -1.85 21.11 19.09
C LYS A 112 -2.08 21.54 17.65
N LYS A 113 -1.61 20.72 16.70
CA LYS A 113 -1.58 21.09 15.29
C LYS A 113 -2.59 20.26 14.51
N GLU A 114 -3.56 20.91 13.92
CA GLU A 114 -4.50 20.30 13.00
C GLU A 114 -4.06 20.52 11.55
N ILE A 115 -4.05 19.47 10.74
CA ILE A 115 -3.78 19.56 9.31
C ILE A 115 -4.78 18.73 8.49
N LYS A 116 -5.00 19.15 7.25
CA LYS A 116 -5.72 18.36 6.25
C LYS A 116 -4.74 17.51 5.46
N THR A 117 -5.12 16.30 5.11
CA THR A 117 -4.25 15.40 4.32
C THR A 117 -4.96 14.86 3.08
N LYS A 118 -4.15 14.53 2.08
CA LYS A 118 -4.53 13.69 0.96
C LYS A 118 -3.44 12.66 0.77
N ASP A 119 -3.75 11.44 1.15
CA ASP A 119 -2.84 10.32 1.05
C ASP A 119 -3.33 9.37 -0.05
N THR A 120 -2.40 8.68 -0.69
CA THR A 120 -2.70 7.77 -1.80
C THR A 120 -1.82 6.54 -1.71
N PHE A 121 -2.44 5.37 -1.77
CA PHE A 121 -1.79 4.07 -1.75
C PHE A 121 -2.07 3.34 -3.05
N THR A 122 -1.09 2.63 -3.56
CA THR A 122 -1.25 1.74 -4.71
C THR A 122 -0.76 0.35 -4.31
N TYR A 123 -1.66 -0.62 -4.33
CA TYR A 123 -1.42 -2.01 -3.99
C TYR A 123 -1.55 -2.89 -5.22
N ALA A 124 -0.70 -3.90 -5.33
CA ALA A 124 -1.01 -5.10 -6.10
C ALA A 124 -1.67 -6.09 -5.15
N VAL A 125 -2.82 -6.67 -5.52
CA VAL A 125 -3.59 -7.59 -4.68
C VAL A 125 -3.96 -8.85 -5.46
N ASN A 126 -4.05 -9.97 -4.75
CA ASN A 126 -4.79 -11.13 -5.20
C ASN A 126 -6.30 -10.86 -5.03
N ALA A 127 -7.12 -11.40 -5.92
CA ALA A 127 -8.57 -11.28 -5.86
C ALA A 127 -9.15 -12.01 -4.65
N ASP A 128 -8.47 -13.06 -4.17
CA ASP A 128 -8.88 -13.85 -2.99
C ASP A 128 -8.93 -12.99 -1.71
N LEU A 129 -8.10 -11.92 -1.64
CA LEU A 129 -8.13 -10.93 -0.56
C LEU A 129 -9.48 -10.18 -0.49
N LEU A 130 -10.11 -9.98 -1.65
CA LEU A 130 -11.41 -9.34 -1.79
C LEU A 130 -12.57 -10.33 -1.66
N SER A 131 -12.29 -11.60 -1.34
CA SER A 131 -13.35 -12.59 -1.10
C SER A 131 -14.11 -12.26 0.19
N LEU A 132 -15.42 -12.49 0.14
CA LEU A 132 -16.31 -12.42 1.32
C LEU A 132 -16.26 -13.71 2.16
N CYS A 133 -15.64 -14.78 1.64
CA CYS A 133 -15.56 -16.06 2.34
C CYS A 133 -14.49 -16.01 3.44
N PRO A 134 -14.84 -16.22 4.72
CA PRO A 134 -13.88 -16.15 5.83
C PRO A 134 -12.78 -17.23 5.76
N GLU A 135 -13.03 -18.32 5.02
CA GLU A 135 -12.05 -19.39 4.76
C GLU A 135 -10.93 -18.97 3.79
N SER A 136 -11.04 -17.82 3.12
CA SER A 136 -10.00 -17.34 2.20
C SER A 136 -8.75 -16.81 2.90
N GLY A 137 -8.68 -16.85 4.23
CA GLY A 137 -7.44 -16.64 4.99
C GLY A 137 -6.71 -15.35 4.61
N LYS A 138 -7.39 -14.20 4.69
CA LYS A 138 -6.84 -12.88 4.36
C LYS A 138 -5.43 -12.73 4.96
N SER A 139 -4.42 -12.69 4.10
CA SER A 139 -3.01 -12.75 4.52
C SER A 139 -2.21 -11.61 3.92
N GLU A 140 -1.17 -11.15 4.62
CA GLU A 140 -0.19 -10.19 4.10
C GLU A 140 0.52 -10.67 2.83
N LYS A 141 0.45 -11.96 2.52
CA LYS A 141 0.98 -12.53 1.27
C LYS A 141 0.14 -12.20 0.05
N GLU A 142 -1.10 -11.76 0.24
CA GLU A 142 -2.08 -11.55 -0.83
C GLU A 142 -2.08 -10.10 -1.33
N PHE A 143 -1.30 -9.20 -0.73
CA PHE A 143 -1.11 -7.87 -1.25
C PHE A 143 0.34 -7.39 -1.12
N LYS A 144 0.68 -6.40 -1.94
CA LYS A 144 1.96 -5.71 -1.91
C LYS A 144 1.75 -4.24 -2.14
N LEU A 145 2.24 -3.40 -1.21
CA LEU A 145 2.32 -1.95 -1.44
C LEU A 145 3.33 -1.70 -2.57
N ILE A 146 2.85 -1.09 -3.65
CA ILE A 146 3.68 -0.70 -4.81
C ILE A 146 4.21 0.71 -4.61
N ASN A 147 3.37 1.62 -4.14
CA ASN A 147 3.74 3.00 -3.86
C ASN A 147 2.76 3.67 -2.90
N SER A 148 3.25 4.60 -2.10
CA SER A 148 2.45 5.53 -1.31
C SER A 148 2.87 6.98 -1.58
N TYR A 149 1.90 7.89 -1.56
CA TYR A 149 2.13 9.32 -1.71
C TYR A 149 1.33 10.08 -0.66
N HIS A 150 2.00 10.94 0.07
CA HIS A 150 1.44 11.67 1.20
C HIS A 150 1.52 13.17 0.96
N LYS A 151 0.38 13.85 1.06
CA LYS A 151 0.29 15.30 0.83
C LYS A 151 -0.47 15.99 1.94
N VAL A 152 0.16 17.01 2.52
CA VAL A 152 -0.51 17.97 3.41
C VAL A 152 -1.23 18.97 2.53
N ARG A 153 -2.48 19.27 2.87
CA ARG A 153 -3.29 20.27 2.19
C ARG A 153 -3.29 21.58 2.98
N PRO A 154 -3.32 22.73 2.28
CA PRO A 154 -3.56 24.01 2.93
C PRO A 154 -4.96 24.06 3.58
#